data_AF-A0A914XIZ6-F1
#
_entry.id   AF-A0A914XIZ6-F1
#
_cell.length_a   1.000
_cell.length_b   1.000
_cell.length_c   1.000
_cell.angle_alpha   90.00
_cell.angle_beta   90.00
_cell.angle_gamma   90.00
#
_symmetry.space_group_name_H-M   'P 1'
#
loop_
_entity.id
_entity.type
_entity.pdbx_description
1 polymer ?
#
loop_
_entity_poly.entity_id
_entity_poly.type
_entity_poly.pdbx_seq_one_letter_code
_entity_poly.pdbx_strand_id
1 'polypeptide(L)'
;MYSHGPLTPFSVLQYLLQSVSNQLQPFQAARENWAHYEQHLEIYFEINGVMTDRQRVLHLLSTVGSNVEAKMAYFFAPVKPCDNAFNVVRAKMKITFREGKSLAEFDNALPALADICDFGNVLDDMRRDRFILGLRS
;
A
#
# COMPACT_ATOMS: atom_id res chain seq x y z
N MET A 1 -8.07 20.37 34.31
CA MET A 1 -6.61 20.45 34.14
C MET A 1 -6.00 19.24 34.84
N TYR A 2 -5.73 18.15 34.11
CA TYR A 2 -5.06 16.99 34.70
C TYR A 2 -3.55 17.25 34.70
N SER A 3 -3.02 17.49 35.89
CA SER A 3 -1.58 17.58 36.14
C SER A 3 -0.97 16.19 35.92
N HIS A 4 -0.30 15.99 34.79
CA HIS A 4 0.55 14.82 34.60
C HIS A 4 1.74 14.95 35.55
N GLY A 5 1.73 14.17 36.64
CA GLY A 5 2.90 14.01 37.51
C GLY A 5 4.10 13.44 36.75
N PRO A 6 5.32 13.53 37.30
CA PRO A 6 6.53 13.09 36.62
C PRO A 6 6.45 11.60 36.28
N LEU A 7 6.74 11.28 35.02
CA LEU A 7 6.75 9.90 34.52
C LEU A 7 7.77 9.08 35.30
N THR A 8 7.32 7.99 35.92
CA THR A 8 8.20 7.07 36.64
C THR A 8 9.03 6.26 35.64
N PRO A 9 10.24 5.81 36.00
CA PRO A 9 11.06 4.96 35.13
C PRO A 9 10.33 3.71 34.62
N PHE A 10 9.43 3.15 35.43
CA PHE A 10 8.56 2.04 35.03
C PHE A 10 7.56 2.42 33.94
N SER A 11 6.91 3.58 34.06
CA SER A 11 6.01 4.08 33.00
C SER A 11 6.76 4.38 31.71
N VAL A 12 7.98 4.92 31.79
CA VAL A 12 8.84 5.15 30.61
C VAL A 12 9.19 3.82 29.94
N LEU A 13 9.57 2.79 30.71
CA LEU A 13 9.84 1.46 30.17
C LEU A 13 8.59 0.81 29.57
N GLN A 14 7.42 0.97 30.19
CA GLN A 14 6.14 0.48 29.65
C GLN A 14 5.82 1.16 28.30
N TYR A 15 5.98 2.49 28.22
CA TYR A 15 5.80 3.27 27.00
C TYR A 15 6.80 2.86 25.91
N LEU A 16 8.07 2.63 26.27
CA LEU A 16 9.10 2.19 25.35
C LEU A 16 8.83 0.76 24.85
N LEU A 17 8.42 -0.16 25.72
CA LEU A 17 8.01 -1.53 25.36
C LEU A 17 6.80 -1.52 24.42
N GLN A 18 5.79 -0.67 24.67
CA GLN A 18 4.67 -0.48 23.75
C GLN A 18 5.11 0.14 22.42
N SER A 19 6.08 1.06 22.41
CA SER A 19 6.62 1.61 21.16
C SER A 19 7.40 0.57 20.33
N VAL A 20 8.08 -0.36 20.99
CA VAL A 20 8.88 -1.42 20.35
C VAL A 20 7.98 -2.57 19.86
N SER A 21 6.93 -2.93 20.60
CA SER A 21 6.00 -4.01 20.18
C SER A 21 5.04 -3.59 19.06
N ASN A 22 4.95 -2.30 18.75
CA ASN A 22 4.03 -1.77 17.74
C ASN A 22 4.72 -1.48 16.39
N GLN A 23 5.92 -2.03 16.17
CA GLN A 23 6.65 -1.85 14.91
C GLN A 23 6.03 -2.73 13.81
N LEU A 24 5.39 -2.10 12.82
CA LEU A 24 4.94 -2.80 11.63
C LEU A 24 6.15 -3.37 10.88
N GLN A 25 6.19 -4.68 10.72
CA GLN A 25 7.28 -5.35 10.00
C GLN A 25 7.16 -5.08 8.49
N PRO A 26 8.29 -5.04 7.76
CA PRO A 26 8.26 -4.97 6.30
C PRO A 26 7.51 -6.17 5.70
N PHE A 27 6.73 -5.92 4.64
CA PHE A 27 5.97 -6.97 3.96
C PHE A 27 6.90 -7.98 3.28
N GLN A 28 6.68 -9.27 3.53
CA GLN A 28 7.44 -10.39 2.96
C GLN A 28 6.56 -11.26 2.06
N ALA A 29 6.48 -10.91 0.78
CA ALA A 29 5.65 -11.60 -0.21
C ALA A 29 5.85 -13.13 -0.28
N ALA A 30 7.04 -13.63 0.07
CA ALA A 30 7.36 -15.06 0.06
C ALA A 30 6.83 -15.82 1.30
N ARG A 31 6.42 -15.13 2.36
CA ARG A 31 6.09 -15.73 3.67
C ARG A 31 4.69 -15.43 4.17
N GLU A 32 4.07 -14.35 3.67
CA GLU A 32 2.78 -13.91 4.16
C GLU A 32 1.83 -13.49 3.02
N ASN A 33 0.54 -13.57 3.31
CA ASN A 33 -0.51 -13.16 2.40
C ASN A 33 -0.81 -11.66 2.58
N TRP A 34 -0.92 -10.94 1.47
CA TRP A 34 -1.23 -9.51 1.48
C TRP A 34 -2.48 -9.15 2.30
N ALA A 35 -3.56 -9.94 2.23
CA ALA A 35 -4.80 -9.64 2.95
C ALA A 35 -4.63 -9.69 4.47
N HIS A 36 -3.81 -10.61 4.99
CA HIS A 36 -3.51 -10.67 6.42
C HIS A 36 -2.59 -9.52 6.84
N TYR A 37 -1.57 -9.21 6.03
CA TYR A 37 -0.69 -8.08 6.28
C TYR A 37 -1.45 -6.75 6.31
N GLU A 38 -2.39 -6.58 5.38
CA GLU A 38 -3.27 -5.42 5.30
C GLU A 38 -4.12 -5.23 6.56
N GLN A 39 -4.60 -6.31 7.18
CA GLN A 39 -5.30 -6.22 8.47
C GLN A 39 -4.38 -5.70 9.58
N HIS A 40 -3.13 -6.17 9.63
CA HIS A 40 -2.14 -5.67 10.61
C HIS A 40 -1.77 -4.20 10.36
N LEU A 41 -1.71 -3.78 9.10
CA LEU A 41 -1.45 -2.40 8.71
C LEU A 41 -2.56 -1.45 9.21
N GLU A 42 -3.83 -1.84 9.08
CA GLU A 42 -4.96 -1.04 9.59
C GLU A 42 -4.94 -0.93 11.12
N ILE A 43 -4.67 -2.04 11.83
CA ILE A 43 -4.50 -2.04 13.29
C ILE A 43 -3.35 -1.09 13.69
N TYR A 44 -2.23 -1.14 12.97
CA TYR A 44 -1.11 -0.23 13.20
C TYR A 44 -1.53 1.23 13.03
N PHE A 45 -2.31 1.57 12.01
CA PHE A 45 -2.79 2.94 11.82
C PHE A 45 -3.65 3.43 12.97
N GLU A 46 -4.55 2.58 13.48
CA GLU A 46 -5.43 2.92 14.60
C GLU A 46 -4.63 3.15 15.88
N ILE A 47 -3.72 2.24 16.23
CA ILE A 47 -2.95 2.33 17.48
C ILE A 47 -1.97 3.52 17.45
N ASN A 48 -1.39 3.84 16.29
CA ASN A 48 -0.41 4.93 16.16
C ASN A 48 -1.03 6.28 15.75
N GLY A 49 -2.36 6.37 15.65
CA GLY A 49 -3.05 7.61 15.31
C GLY A 49 -2.73 8.13 13.91
N VAL A 50 -2.57 7.23 12.93
CA VAL A 50 -2.33 7.56 11.53
C VAL A 50 -3.67 7.93 10.87
N MET A 51 -4.00 9.22 10.91
CA MET A 51 -5.35 9.71 10.55
C MET A 51 -5.49 10.15 9.10
N THR A 52 -4.41 10.63 8.47
CA THR A 52 -4.48 11.16 7.10
C THR A 52 -4.09 10.12 6.07
N ASP A 53 -4.71 10.18 4.90
CA ASP A 53 -4.38 9.30 3.77
C ASP A 53 -2.91 9.40 3.38
N ARG A 54 -2.36 10.61 3.38
CA ARG A 54 -0.93 10.82 3.13
C ARG A 54 -0.06 10.02 4.10
N GLN A 55 -0.34 10.08 5.40
CA GLN A 55 0.45 9.34 6.39
C GLN A 55 0.29 7.83 6.18
N ARG A 56 -0.94 7.33 5.93
CA ARG A 56 -1.19 5.92 5.65
C ARG A 56 -0.40 5.42 4.43
N VAL A 57 -0.42 6.19 3.35
CA VAL A 57 0.35 5.87 2.13
C VAL A 57 1.85 5.86 2.40
N LEU A 58 2.38 6.85 3.13
CA LEU A 58 3.80 6.89 3.47
C LEU A 58 4.24 5.69 4.33
N HIS A 59 3.44 5.33 5.34
CA HIS A 59 3.71 4.12 6.14
C HIS A 59 3.67 2.85 5.29
N LEU A 60 2.65 2.68 4.46
CA LEU A 60 2.55 1.56 3.53
C LEU A 60 3.77 1.46 2.59
N LEU A 61 4.21 2.58 2.00
CA LEU A 61 5.37 2.60 1.12
C LEU A 61 6.68 2.30 1.86
N SER A 62 6.78 2.72 3.13
CA SER A 62 7.97 2.44 3.95
C SER A 62 8.13 0.98 4.33
N THR A 63 7.05 0.18 4.27
CA THR A 63 7.10 -1.23 4.65
C THR A 63 7.29 -2.17 3.47
N VAL A 64 7.21 -1.67 2.25
CA VAL A 64 7.47 -2.46 1.04
C VAL A 64 8.89 -2.21 0.55
N GLY A 65 9.48 -3.20 -0.12
CA GLY A 65 10.83 -3.07 -0.67
C GLY A 65 10.92 -2.06 -1.82
N SER A 66 12.14 -1.60 -2.11
CA SER A 66 12.45 -0.60 -3.14
C SER A 66 11.88 -0.91 -4.52
N ASN A 67 11.83 -2.19 -4.92
CA ASN A 67 11.25 -2.59 -6.20
C ASN A 67 9.75 -2.29 -6.29
N VAL A 68 9.02 -2.51 -5.20
CA VAL A 68 7.57 -2.24 -5.14
C VAL A 68 7.34 -0.74 -5.09
N GLU A 69 8.11 -0.03 -4.27
CA GLU A 69 8.05 1.43 -4.20
C GLU A 69 8.26 2.08 -5.59
N ALA A 70 9.28 1.63 -6.34
CA ALA A 70 9.55 2.11 -7.70
C ALA A 70 8.40 1.81 -8.68
N LYS A 71 7.82 0.59 -8.62
CA LYS A 71 6.63 0.24 -9.40
C LYS A 71 5.45 1.15 -9.08
N MET A 72 5.22 1.43 -7.80
CA MET A 72 4.15 2.32 -7.36
C MET A 72 4.41 3.76 -7.84
N ALA A 73 5.63 4.28 -7.71
CA ALA A 73 5.97 5.60 -8.25
C ALA A 73 5.70 5.70 -9.76
N TYR A 74 6.05 4.67 -10.52
CA TYR A 74 5.75 4.59 -11.95
C TYR A 74 4.24 4.53 -12.24
N PHE A 75 3.46 3.80 -11.44
CA PHE A 75 2.01 3.66 -11.64
C PHE A 75 1.20 4.91 -11.36
N PHE A 76 1.70 5.81 -10.52
CA PHE A 76 0.98 7.03 -10.14
C PHE A 76 1.47 8.28 -10.89
N ALA A 77 2.58 8.18 -11.64
CA ALA A 77 3.09 9.28 -12.45
C ALA A 77 2.01 9.89 -13.37
N PRO A 78 1.93 11.24 -13.48
CA PRO A 78 2.88 12.23 -12.96
C PRO A 78 2.69 12.63 -11.48
N VAL A 79 1.68 12.08 -10.80
CA VAL A 79 1.35 12.42 -9.41
C VAL A 79 2.07 11.47 -8.44
N LYS A 80 2.44 11.93 -7.25
CA LYS A 80 3.06 11.03 -6.26
C LYS A 80 2.00 10.14 -5.62
N PRO A 81 2.31 8.88 -5.31
CA PRO A 81 1.36 8.01 -4.61
C PRO A 81 0.84 8.63 -3.30
N CYS A 82 1.68 9.35 -2.55
CA CYS A 82 1.32 10.00 -1.28
C CYS A 82 0.42 11.25 -1.42
N ASP A 83 0.15 11.68 -2.64
CA ASP A 83 -0.80 12.75 -2.96
C ASP A 83 -2.15 12.17 -3.44
N ASN A 84 -2.34 10.84 -3.38
CA ASN A 84 -3.58 10.15 -3.72
C ASN A 84 -4.30 9.62 -2.46
N ALA A 85 -5.60 9.34 -2.59
CA ALA A 85 -6.38 8.72 -1.53
C ALA A 85 -5.84 7.30 -1.20
N PHE A 86 -5.85 6.94 0.08
CA PHE A 86 -5.22 5.71 0.55
C PHE A 86 -5.86 4.46 -0.08
N ASN A 87 -7.17 4.46 -0.25
CA ASN A 87 -7.91 3.35 -0.87
C ASN A 87 -7.46 3.09 -2.33
N VAL A 88 -7.13 4.13 -3.10
CA VAL A 88 -6.64 4.01 -4.48
C VAL A 88 -5.26 3.36 -4.50
N VAL A 89 -4.36 3.82 -3.62
CA VAL A 89 -3.00 3.26 -3.48
C VAL A 89 -3.07 1.81 -3.01
N ARG A 90 -3.89 1.52 -2.00
CA ARG A 90 -4.15 0.18 -1.47
C ARG A 90 -4.67 -0.78 -2.55
N ALA A 91 -5.65 -0.36 -3.35
CA ALA A 91 -6.19 -1.18 -4.43
C ALA A 91 -5.11 -1.51 -5.48
N LYS A 92 -4.29 -0.53 -5.86
CA LYS A 92 -3.18 -0.75 -6.79
C LYS A 92 -2.13 -1.71 -6.21
N MET A 93 -1.78 -1.55 -4.94
CA MET A 93 -0.84 -2.41 -4.23
C MET A 93 -1.30 -3.87 -4.18
N LYS A 94 -2.60 -4.09 -3.96
CA LYS A 94 -3.22 -5.43 -4.00
C LYS A 94 -3.12 -6.11 -5.37
N ILE A 95 -3.03 -5.33 -6.46
CA ILE A 95 -2.80 -5.87 -7.81
C ILE A 95 -1.32 -6.22 -7.96
N THR A 96 -0.42 -5.34 -7.52
CA THR A 96 1.04 -5.56 -7.58
C THR A 96 1.49 -6.81 -6.82
N PHE A 97 0.94 -7.07 -5.63
CA PHE A 97 1.27 -8.28 -4.86
C PHE A 97 0.50 -9.53 -5.25
N ARG A 98 -0.43 -9.42 -6.21
CA ARG A 98 -1.02 -10.60 -6.87
C ARG A 98 -0.15 -11.16 -7.98
N GLU A 99 1.06 -10.62 -8.20
CA GLU A 99 2.03 -11.11 -9.19
C GLU A 99 2.61 -12.49 -8.81
N GLY A 100 1.75 -13.50 -8.94
CA GLY A 100 2.06 -14.91 -9.21
C GLY A 100 1.11 -15.51 -10.25
N LYS A 101 0.30 -14.67 -10.90
CA LYS A 101 -0.70 -15.07 -11.88
C LYS A 101 -0.16 -14.81 -13.28
N SER A 102 -0.38 -15.76 -14.19
CA SER A 102 0.08 -15.69 -15.58
C SER A 102 -0.44 -14.45 -16.30
N LEU A 103 0.25 -14.03 -17.37
CA LEU A 103 -0.14 -12.91 -18.23
C LEU A 103 -1.62 -12.98 -18.67
N ALA A 104 -2.13 -14.19 -18.89
CA ALA A 104 -3.53 -14.45 -19.26
C ALA A 104 -4.52 -14.10 -18.13
N GLU A 105 -4.16 -14.33 -16.87
CA GLU A 105 -5.01 -13.98 -15.73
C GLU A 105 -5.03 -12.47 -15.46
N PHE A 106 -3.92 -11.78 -15.73
CA PHE A 106 -3.86 -10.32 -15.70
C PHE A 106 -4.77 -9.73 -16.79
N ASP A 107 -4.70 -10.25 -18.01
CA ASP A 107 -5.51 -9.79 -19.14
C ASP A 107 -7.01 -10.03 -18.89
N ASN A 108 -7.37 -11.17 -18.29
CA ASN A 108 -8.75 -11.48 -17.90
C ASN A 108 -9.28 -10.63 -16.73
N ALA A 109 -8.40 -10.02 -15.91
CA ALA A 109 -8.79 -9.16 -14.80
C ALA A 109 -8.97 -7.69 -15.22
N LEU A 110 -8.34 -7.26 -16.33
CA LEU A 110 -8.43 -5.89 -16.84
C LEU A 110 -9.88 -5.45 -17.17
N PRO A 111 -10.78 -6.29 -17.73
CA PRO A 111 -12.17 -5.92 -17.96
C PRO A 111 -12.92 -5.58 -16.67
N ALA A 112 -12.81 -6.41 -15.63
CA ALA A 112 -13.49 -6.19 -14.35
C ALA A 112 -13.01 -4.93 -13.62
N LEU A 113 -11.73 -4.57 -13.79
CA LEU A 113 -11.16 -3.34 -13.23
C LEU A 113 -11.50 -2.09 -14.06
N ALA A 114 -11.78 -2.28 -15.35
CA ALA A 114 -12.12 -1.21 -16.26
C ALA A 114 -13.62 -0.87 -16.27
N ASP A 115 -14.46 -1.77 -15.81
CA ASP A 115 -15.94 -1.67 -15.85
C ASP A 115 -16.50 -0.46 -15.07
N ILE A 116 -15.72 0.09 -14.14
CA ILE A 116 -16.07 1.29 -13.34
C ILE A 116 -15.51 2.59 -13.92
N CYS A 117 -14.82 2.54 -15.05
CA CYS A 117 -14.18 3.69 -15.67
C CYS A 117 -14.71 3.87 -17.10
N ASP A 118 -15.22 5.07 -17.42
CA ASP A 118 -15.69 5.40 -18.76
C ASP A 118 -14.49 5.74 -19.66
N PHE A 119 -13.96 4.71 -20.32
CA PHE A 119 -12.84 4.84 -21.25
C PHE A 119 -13.27 5.13 -22.69
N GLY A 120 -14.58 5.18 -22.97
CA GLY A 120 -15.10 5.33 -24.33
C GLY A 120 -14.41 4.39 -25.32
N ASN A 121 -14.01 4.95 -26.48
CA ASN A 121 -13.44 4.18 -27.58
C ASN A 121 -11.91 3.96 -27.48
N VAL A 122 -11.23 4.48 -26.45
CA VAL A 122 -9.76 4.44 -26.34
C VAL A 122 -9.24 3.32 -25.44
N LEU A 123 -10.13 2.53 -24.84
CA LEU A 123 -9.77 1.43 -23.93
C LEU A 123 -8.81 0.43 -24.56
N ASP A 124 -9.07 0.02 -25.81
CA ASP A 124 -8.25 -0.98 -26.49
C ASP A 124 -6.86 -0.44 -26.85
N ASP A 125 -6.76 0.84 -27.19
CA ASP A 125 -5.48 1.49 -27.44
C ASP A 125 -4.67 1.63 -26.14
N MET A 126 -5.31 2.05 -25.04
CA MET A 126 -4.68 2.13 -23.72
C MET A 126 -4.22 0.75 -23.21
N ARG A 127 -4.99 -0.30 -23.47
CA ARG A 127 -4.61 -1.69 -23.14
C ARG A 127 -3.38 -2.13 -23.91
N ARG A 128 -3.34 -1.92 -25.23
CA ARG A 128 -2.16 -2.25 -26.04
C ARG A 128 -0.94 -1.48 -25.60
N ASP A 129 -1.08 -0.18 -25.35
CA ASP A 129 0.06 0.65 -24.97
C ASP A 129 0.62 0.20 -23.61
N ARG A 130 -0.26 -0.14 -22.66
CA ARG A 130 0.15 -0.68 -21.36
C ARG A 130 0.79 -2.06 -21.46
N PHE A 131 0.30 -2.91 -22.36
CA PHE A 131 0.87 -4.22 -22.65
C PHE A 131 2.27 -4.12 -23.27
N ILE A 132 2.46 -3.24 -24.25
CA ILE A 132 3.76 -2.99 -24.89
C ILE A 132 4.78 -2.49 -23.87
N LEU A 133 4.39 -1.58 -22.98
CA LEU A 133 5.25 -1.10 -21.89
C LEU A 133 5.61 -2.23 -20.91
N GLY A 134 4.68 -3.15 -20.63
CA GLY A 134 4.90 -4.29 -19.75
C GLY A 134 5.80 -5.40 -20.32
N LEU A 135 5.90 -5.52 -21.65
CA LEU A 135 6.83 -6.46 -22.31
C LEU A 135 8.28 -5.95 -22.39
N ARG A 136 8.50 -4.64 -22.17
CA ARG A 136 9.83 -3.99 -22.28
C ARG A 136 10.54 -3.82 -20.93
N SER A 137 9.96 -4.29 -19.83
CA SER A 137 10.51 -4.18 -18.47
C SER A 137 11.24 -5.44 -18.02
#